data_AF-A0A8S4SAF4-F1
#
_entry.id   AF-A0A8S4SAF4-F1
#
_cell.length_a   1.000
_cell.length_b   1.000
_cell.length_c   1.000
_cell.angle_alpha   90.00
_cell.angle_beta   90.00
_cell.angle_gamma   90.00
#
_symmetry.space_group_name_H-M   'P 1'
#
loop_
_entity.id
_entity.type
_entity.pdbx_description
1 polymer ?
#
loop_
_entity_poly.entity_id
_entity_poly.type
_entity_poly.pdbx_seq_one_letter_code
_entity_poly.pdbx_strand_id
1 'polypeptide(L)'
;MAPNGVAESRAVQVRHQVAYLGLVENVRVRRAGFASRQRYDRFLKRYKMLSQYTWPNFRGACDKDAVMVLLRDLQLSDVQFGHTKLFIRSARTVHGLEAARAELLPSIVVLLQKLWRGTLARMRYRKMRAALVIFNAWKRYRFRRYIVELQTELQRHRGLIQRWPAAPRRVAVSLLQGAYRRWRAYLTLKPIPRDQWPQLKLKISAASALKSRRSQWGASRIWKGDYLAINSYNDKSATYQSAMSSLHRSQNVGKALFSCRIHKFNRYNKLAERCLLVTESAIYKLDAASFKPLKKPTPITEVGAVRVMSGEAQLVVISVPSARNDLVMGLVSARPDPPGASPDLVGELVGVLAHRYHL
;
A
#
# COMPACT_ATOMS: atom_id res chain seq x y z
N MET A 1 17.90 -54.35 74.51
CA MET A 1 18.88 -55.43 74.18
C MET A 1 18.07 -56.59 73.59
N ALA A 2 18.21 -57.08 72.37
CA ALA A 2 19.27 -56.98 71.37
C ALA A 2 18.70 -57.17 69.94
N PRO A 3 19.02 -56.31 68.95
CA PRO A 3 18.79 -56.57 67.53
C PRO A 3 20.05 -57.10 66.80
N ASN A 4 21.16 -57.34 67.53
CA ASN A 4 22.46 -57.67 66.93
C ASN A 4 22.61 -59.15 66.53
N GLY A 5 21.88 -60.08 67.16
CA GLY A 5 22.12 -61.52 66.99
C GLY A 5 21.73 -62.09 65.62
N VAL A 6 20.68 -61.57 64.97
CA VAL A 6 20.23 -62.06 63.64
C VAL A 6 21.13 -61.54 62.52
N ALA A 7 21.59 -60.29 62.63
CA ALA A 7 22.56 -59.70 61.71
C ALA A 7 23.94 -60.37 61.85
N GLU A 8 24.36 -60.68 63.08
CA GLU A 8 25.57 -61.47 63.33
C GLU A 8 25.46 -62.88 62.76
N SER A 9 24.35 -63.59 62.97
CA SER A 9 24.15 -64.94 62.43
C SER A 9 24.25 -64.98 60.90
N ARG A 10 23.63 -64.00 60.20
CA ARG A 10 23.76 -63.87 58.74
C ARG A 10 25.17 -63.50 58.30
N ALA A 11 25.83 -62.59 59.01
CA ALA A 11 27.22 -62.23 58.72
C ALA A 11 28.15 -63.43 58.90
N VAL A 12 27.91 -64.29 59.91
CA VAL A 12 28.64 -65.54 60.13
C VAL A 12 28.40 -66.53 59.00
N GLN A 13 27.15 -66.71 58.55
CA GLN A 13 26.84 -67.57 57.39
C GLN A 13 27.50 -67.06 56.10
N VAL A 14 27.47 -65.75 55.83
CA VAL A 14 28.13 -65.17 54.65
C VAL A 14 29.64 -65.32 54.72
N ARG A 15 30.27 -65.09 55.89
CA ARG A 15 31.71 -65.32 56.07
C ARG A 15 32.08 -66.79 55.84
N HIS A 16 31.27 -67.71 56.37
CA HIS A 16 31.46 -69.14 56.16
C HIS A 16 31.35 -69.50 54.67
N GLN A 17 30.36 -68.98 53.95
CA GLN A 17 30.22 -69.20 52.50
C GLN A 17 31.38 -68.60 51.69
N VAL A 18 31.83 -67.39 52.04
CA VAL A 18 32.97 -66.72 51.40
C VAL A 18 34.26 -67.51 51.59
N ALA A 19 34.48 -68.06 52.78
CA ALA A 19 35.61 -68.91 53.10
C ALA A 19 35.51 -70.28 52.41
N TYR A 20 34.34 -70.94 52.49
CA TYR A 20 34.08 -72.26 51.91
C TYR A 20 34.25 -72.27 50.38
N LEU A 21 33.73 -71.25 49.70
CA LEU A 21 33.90 -71.08 48.26
C LEU A 21 35.29 -70.54 47.87
N GLY A 22 36.17 -70.29 48.85
CA GLY A 22 37.50 -69.73 48.64
C GLY A 22 37.47 -68.40 47.89
N LEU A 23 36.42 -67.59 48.04
CA LEU A 23 36.23 -66.39 47.22
C LEU A 23 37.36 -65.38 47.41
N VAL A 24 37.90 -65.27 48.63
CA VAL A 24 39.04 -64.39 48.92
C VAL A 24 40.30 -64.86 48.19
N GLU A 25 40.60 -66.16 48.22
CA GLU A 25 41.74 -66.75 47.51
C GLU A 25 41.57 -66.65 45.99
N ASN A 26 40.37 -66.93 45.47
CA ASN A 26 40.02 -66.73 44.06
C ASN A 26 40.20 -65.27 43.60
N VAL A 27 39.83 -64.30 44.45
CA VAL A 27 40.09 -62.88 44.20
C VAL A 27 41.57 -62.57 44.30
N ARG A 28 42.31 -63.17 45.24
CA ARG A 28 43.76 -62.97 45.42
C ARG A 28 44.56 -63.47 44.22
N VAL A 29 44.25 -64.67 43.71
CA VAL A 29 44.83 -65.23 42.48
C VAL A 29 44.49 -64.36 41.28
N ARG A 30 43.24 -63.88 41.17
CA ARG A 30 42.86 -62.95 40.09
C ARG A 30 43.56 -61.60 40.17
N ARG A 31 43.82 -61.08 41.38
CA ARG A 31 44.58 -59.84 41.63
C ARG A 31 46.07 -59.99 41.34
N ALA A 32 46.64 -61.18 41.55
CA ALA A 32 48.01 -61.51 41.17
C ALA A 32 48.19 -61.68 39.64
N GLY A 33 47.11 -61.98 38.93
CA GLY A 33 47.06 -62.06 37.46
C GLY A 33 46.46 -60.81 36.81
N PHE A 34 45.58 -61.02 35.82
CA PHE A 34 44.87 -59.92 35.15
C PHE A 34 43.53 -59.64 35.83
N ALA A 35 43.34 -58.39 36.28
CA ALA A 35 42.09 -57.90 36.84
C ALA A 35 40.93 -57.93 35.83
N SER A 36 41.19 -57.69 34.53
CA SER A 36 40.15 -57.69 33.49
C SER A 36 40.61 -58.38 32.21
N ARG A 37 39.67 -59.05 31.52
CA ARG A 37 39.87 -59.76 30.25
C ARG A 37 38.67 -59.50 29.35
N GLN A 38 38.87 -58.80 28.24
CA GLN A 38 37.77 -58.40 27.35
C GLN A 38 38.12 -58.64 25.89
N ARG A 39 37.14 -59.03 25.07
CA ARG A 39 37.33 -59.10 23.61
C ARG A 39 37.61 -57.70 23.04
N TYR A 40 38.41 -57.61 21.99
CA TYR A 40 38.79 -56.34 21.38
C TYR A 40 37.58 -55.53 20.90
N ASP A 41 36.59 -56.17 20.27
CA ASP A 41 35.36 -55.52 19.77
C ASP A 41 34.55 -54.86 20.91
N ARG A 42 34.43 -55.57 22.04
CA ARG A 42 33.71 -55.07 23.22
C ARG A 42 34.46 -53.92 23.89
N PHE A 43 35.78 -54.06 24.04
CA PHE A 43 36.62 -53.03 24.64
C PHE A 43 36.59 -51.75 23.80
N LEU A 44 36.78 -51.88 22.47
CA LEU A 44 36.74 -50.77 21.55
C LEU A 44 35.39 -50.05 21.56
N LYS A 45 34.27 -50.77 21.42
CA LYS A 45 32.92 -50.15 21.48
C LYS A 45 32.69 -49.36 22.75
N ARG A 46 33.27 -49.81 23.88
CA ARG A 46 33.10 -49.18 25.19
C ARG A 46 33.97 -47.94 25.38
N TYR A 47 35.23 -47.98 24.92
CA TYR A 47 36.23 -46.95 25.24
C TYR A 47 36.74 -46.13 24.04
N LYS A 48 36.29 -46.41 22.80
CA LYS A 48 36.70 -45.64 21.60
C LYS A 48 36.48 -44.13 21.70
N MET A 49 35.54 -43.69 22.55
CA MET A 49 35.26 -42.27 22.76
C MET A 49 36.36 -41.52 23.53
N LEU A 50 37.27 -42.25 24.19
CA LEU A 50 38.37 -41.65 24.94
C LEU A 50 39.51 -41.16 24.03
N SER A 51 39.52 -41.52 22.75
CA SER A 51 40.56 -41.13 21.79
C SER A 51 39.96 -40.60 20.48
N GLN A 52 40.46 -39.46 20.02
CA GLN A 52 40.07 -38.86 18.74
C GLN A 52 40.41 -39.73 17.52
N TYR A 53 41.39 -40.64 17.64
CA TYR A 53 41.82 -41.50 16.54
C TYR A 53 40.92 -42.73 16.35
N THR A 54 40.17 -43.10 17.38
CA THR A 54 39.25 -44.26 17.34
C THR A 54 37.78 -43.84 17.34
N TRP A 55 37.48 -42.61 17.75
CA TRP A 55 36.15 -42.01 17.68
C TRP A 55 35.87 -41.34 16.32
N PRO A 56 34.63 -41.35 15.81
CA PRO A 56 33.49 -42.19 16.22
C PRO A 56 33.60 -43.62 15.68
N ASN A 57 34.29 -43.80 14.55
CA ASN A 57 34.51 -45.08 13.90
C ASN A 57 35.98 -45.17 13.48
N PHE A 58 36.66 -46.23 13.93
CA PHE A 58 38.02 -46.52 13.54
C PHE A 58 38.08 -46.94 12.05
N ARG A 59 39.09 -46.46 11.33
CA ARG A 59 39.25 -46.68 9.88
C ARG A 59 40.29 -47.76 9.51
N GLY A 60 40.89 -48.43 10.50
CA GLY A 60 41.87 -49.48 10.26
C GLY A 60 41.27 -50.86 10.04
N ALA A 61 42.14 -51.85 9.82
CA ALA A 61 41.76 -53.19 9.35
C ALA A 61 41.11 -54.09 10.42
N CYS A 62 41.50 -53.96 11.70
CA CYS A 62 40.94 -54.79 12.76
C CYS A 62 40.75 -54.06 14.10
N ASP A 63 39.84 -54.59 14.95
CA ASP A 63 39.54 -54.05 16.28
C ASP A 63 40.75 -54.10 17.22
N LYS A 64 41.65 -55.09 17.05
CA LYS A 64 42.88 -55.18 17.84
C LYS A 64 43.78 -53.97 17.59
N ASP A 65 43.92 -53.55 16.34
CA ASP A 65 44.71 -52.36 15.97
C ASP A 65 44.09 -51.09 16.54
N ALA A 66 42.76 -50.97 16.49
CA ALA A 66 42.04 -49.87 17.08
C ALA A 66 42.30 -49.76 18.60
N VAL A 67 42.27 -50.90 19.30
CA VAL A 67 42.58 -50.97 20.73
C VAL A 67 44.05 -50.65 21.02
N MET A 68 44.99 -51.08 20.16
CA MET A 68 46.40 -50.70 20.29
C MET A 68 46.59 -49.18 20.17
N VAL A 69 45.95 -48.53 19.19
CA VAL A 69 46.00 -47.07 19.03
C VAL A 69 45.38 -46.37 20.22
N LEU A 70 44.21 -46.82 20.69
CA LEU A 70 43.54 -46.26 21.86
C LEU A 70 44.41 -46.33 23.12
N LEU A 71 45.00 -47.49 23.40
CA LEU A 71 45.83 -47.67 24.60
C LEU A 71 47.15 -46.89 24.51
N ARG A 72 47.71 -46.71 23.30
CA ARG A 72 48.87 -45.87 23.07
C ARG A 72 48.55 -44.39 23.33
N ASP A 73 47.42 -43.91 22.83
CA ASP A 73 46.94 -42.53 23.05
C ASP A 73 46.70 -42.25 24.54
N LEU A 74 46.14 -43.23 25.26
CA LEU A 74 45.93 -43.16 26.71
C LEU A 74 47.16 -43.51 27.56
N GLN A 75 48.31 -43.81 26.92
CA GLN A 75 49.58 -44.14 27.57
C GLN A 75 49.50 -45.26 28.63
N LEU A 76 48.69 -46.29 28.37
CA LEU A 76 48.49 -47.42 29.29
C LEU A 76 49.51 -48.54 29.05
N SER A 77 50.32 -48.85 30.06
CA SER A 77 51.42 -49.84 29.99
C SER A 77 51.13 -51.17 30.71
N ASP A 78 50.08 -51.25 31.54
CA ASP A 78 49.75 -52.41 32.36
C ASP A 78 48.82 -53.43 31.65
N VAL A 79 48.97 -53.53 30.33
CA VAL A 79 48.11 -54.31 29.44
C VAL A 79 48.90 -55.39 28.69
N GLN A 80 48.22 -56.49 28.37
CA GLN A 80 48.76 -57.55 27.51
C GLN A 80 47.76 -57.92 26.41
N PHE A 81 48.27 -58.12 25.20
CA PHE A 81 47.47 -58.46 24.02
C PHE A 81 47.47 -59.97 23.80
N GLY A 82 46.30 -60.60 23.89
CA GLY A 82 46.10 -61.98 23.40
C GLY A 82 45.69 -62.01 21.93
N HIS A 83 45.36 -63.21 21.44
CA HIS A 83 44.84 -63.38 20.07
C HIS A 83 43.46 -62.72 19.88
N THR A 84 42.53 -62.91 20.82
CA THR A 84 41.13 -62.41 20.71
C THR A 84 40.73 -61.42 21.80
N LYS A 85 41.53 -61.29 22.86
CA LYS A 85 41.19 -60.53 24.07
C LYS A 85 42.35 -59.65 24.53
N LEU A 86 42.00 -58.50 25.09
CA LEU A 86 42.86 -57.63 25.88
C LEU A 86 42.82 -58.05 27.35
N PHE A 87 43.99 -58.11 27.98
CA PHE A 87 44.18 -58.44 29.38
C PHE A 87 44.75 -57.21 30.11
N ILE A 88 44.09 -56.76 31.17
CA ILE A 88 44.50 -55.59 31.97
C ILE A 88 44.90 -56.06 33.35
N ARG A 89 46.11 -55.70 33.80
CA ARG A 89 46.66 -56.14 35.09
C ARG A 89 46.02 -55.40 36.25
N SER A 90 46.00 -54.07 36.23
CA SER A 90 45.54 -53.28 37.37
C SER A 90 44.03 -53.03 37.35
N ALA A 91 43.37 -53.27 38.48
CA ALA A 91 42.00 -52.82 38.68
C ALA A 91 41.89 -51.28 38.63
N ARG A 92 42.94 -50.55 39.03
CA ARG A 92 43.00 -49.08 38.98
C ARG A 92 42.83 -48.57 37.54
N THR A 93 43.48 -49.20 36.56
CA THR A 93 43.39 -48.83 35.15
C THR A 93 41.98 -49.02 34.60
N VAL A 94 41.32 -50.13 34.96
CA VAL A 94 39.94 -50.38 34.56
C VAL A 94 38.99 -49.33 35.14
N HIS A 95 39.13 -49.00 36.44
CA HIS A 95 38.33 -47.95 37.07
C HIS A 95 38.61 -46.56 36.47
N GLY A 96 39.87 -46.25 36.16
CA GLY A 96 40.24 -44.99 35.51
C GLY A 96 39.63 -44.83 34.12
N LEU A 97 39.64 -45.90 33.31
CA LEU A 97 38.98 -45.92 31.99
C LEU A 97 37.47 -45.68 32.09
N GLU A 98 36.80 -46.26 33.08
CA GLU A 98 35.37 -46.02 33.31
C GLU A 98 35.07 -44.61 33.81
N ALA A 99 35.92 -44.06 34.69
CA ALA A 99 35.77 -42.69 35.18
C ALA A 99 35.92 -41.68 34.04
N ALA A 100 36.97 -41.79 33.22
CA ALA A 100 37.20 -40.93 32.07
C ALA A 100 36.04 -41.03 31.05
N ARG A 101 35.48 -42.23 30.87
CA ARG A 101 34.32 -42.45 30.01
C ARG A 101 33.07 -41.76 30.57
N ALA A 102 32.82 -41.89 31.87
CA ALA A 102 31.68 -41.26 32.53
C ALA A 102 31.73 -39.73 32.45
N GLU A 103 32.94 -39.16 32.52
CA GLU A 103 33.16 -37.72 32.38
C GLU A 103 32.90 -37.21 30.96
N LEU A 104 33.32 -37.96 29.92
CA LEU A 104 33.13 -37.55 28.52
C LEU A 104 31.71 -37.75 28.01
N LEU A 105 30.98 -38.76 28.50
CA LEU A 105 29.68 -39.15 27.96
C LEU A 105 28.64 -38.00 27.91
N PRO A 106 28.49 -37.15 28.94
CA PRO A 106 27.60 -35.98 28.89
C PRO A 106 27.90 -35.05 27.72
N SER A 107 29.19 -34.78 27.43
CA SER A 107 29.59 -33.89 26.34
C SER A 107 29.17 -34.43 24.97
N ILE A 108 29.29 -35.74 24.75
CA ILE A 108 28.88 -36.43 23.53
C ILE A 108 27.35 -36.40 23.39
N VAL A 109 26.62 -36.65 24.47
CA VAL A 109 25.15 -36.55 24.47
C VAL A 109 24.71 -35.14 24.10
N VAL A 110 25.35 -34.11 24.67
CA VAL A 110 25.08 -32.71 24.31
C VAL A 110 25.40 -32.43 22.84
N LEU A 111 26.51 -32.96 22.30
CA LEU A 111 26.85 -32.84 20.87
C LEU A 111 25.74 -33.43 19.98
N LEU A 112 25.29 -34.65 20.27
CA LEU A 112 24.22 -35.30 19.51
C LEU A 112 22.90 -34.51 19.61
N GLN A 113 22.55 -34.04 20.80
CA GLN A 113 21.37 -33.19 21.01
C GLN A 113 21.48 -31.87 20.21
N LYS A 114 22.65 -31.22 20.20
CA LYS A 114 22.90 -30.00 19.42
C LYS A 114 22.73 -30.25 17.92
N LEU A 115 23.32 -31.33 17.41
CA LEU A 115 23.20 -31.72 16.00
C LEU A 115 21.74 -31.96 15.62
N TRP A 116 21.00 -32.72 16.43
CA TRP A 116 19.59 -33.02 16.20
C TRP A 116 18.68 -31.78 16.29
N ARG A 117 18.86 -30.94 17.31
CA ARG A 117 18.12 -29.66 17.40
C ARG A 117 18.42 -28.77 16.19
N GLY A 118 19.68 -28.74 15.74
CA GLY A 118 20.11 -28.01 14.56
C GLY A 118 19.54 -28.56 13.24
N THR A 119 19.40 -29.88 13.08
CA THR A 119 18.73 -30.47 11.90
C THR A 119 17.24 -30.14 11.90
N LEU A 120 16.55 -30.28 13.04
CA LEU A 120 15.13 -29.92 13.19
C LEU A 120 14.90 -28.44 12.86
N ALA A 121 15.73 -27.54 13.39
CA ALA A 121 15.64 -26.10 13.12
C ALA A 121 15.82 -25.79 11.62
N ARG A 122 16.83 -26.39 10.96
CA ARG A 122 17.06 -26.22 9.52
C ARG A 122 15.89 -26.75 8.68
N MET A 123 15.30 -27.89 9.05
CA MET A 123 14.13 -28.43 8.37
C MET A 123 12.91 -27.51 8.49
N ARG A 124 12.63 -27.00 9.70
CA ARG A 124 11.55 -26.03 9.95
C ARG A 124 11.76 -24.75 9.13
N TYR A 125 12.98 -24.21 9.12
CA TYR A 125 13.34 -23.02 8.35
C TYR A 125 13.12 -23.22 6.84
N ARG A 126 13.56 -24.35 6.28
CA ARG A 126 13.33 -24.68 4.86
C ARG A 126 11.84 -24.73 4.51
N LYS A 127 11.02 -25.36 5.36
CA LYS A 127 9.55 -25.40 5.18
C LYS A 127 8.94 -24.00 5.23
N MET A 128 9.32 -23.18 6.22
CA MET A 128 8.85 -21.80 6.34
C MET A 128 9.23 -20.96 5.10
N ARG A 129 10.48 -21.06 4.63
CA ARG A 129 10.93 -20.37 3.42
C ARG A 129 10.14 -20.79 2.19
N ALA A 130 9.91 -22.09 1.99
CA ALA A 130 9.08 -22.59 0.89
C ALA A 130 7.64 -22.05 0.98
N ALA A 131 7.03 -22.06 2.17
CA ALA A 131 5.69 -21.51 2.38
C ALA A 131 5.61 -20.02 2.03
N LEU A 132 6.60 -19.22 2.43
CA LEU A 132 6.67 -17.79 2.07
C LEU A 132 6.80 -17.57 0.56
N VAL A 133 7.62 -18.38 -0.13
CA VAL A 133 7.77 -18.30 -1.59
C VAL A 133 6.44 -18.61 -2.28
N ILE A 134 5.78 -19.69 -1.90
CA ILE A 134 4.47 -20.08 -2.43
C ILE A 134 3.42 -19.00 -2.17
N PHE A 135 3.36 -18.49 -0.94
CA PHE A 135 2.42 -17.45 -0.56
C PHE A 135 2.62 -16.16 -1.37
N ASN A 136 3.87 -15.74 -1.57
CA ASN A 136 4.18 -14.56 -2.37
C ASN A 136 3.86 -14.76 -3.86
N ALA A 137 4.14 -15.94 -4.41
CA ALA A 137 3.77 -16.29 -5.78
C ALA A 137 2.23 -16.26 -5.96
N TRP A 138 1.49 -16.87 -5.02
CA TRP A 138 0.03 -16.86 -5.02
C TRP A 138 -0.54 -15.44 -4.89
N LYS A 139 0.00 -14.61 -4.00
CA LYS A 139 -0.40 -13.20 -3.84
C LYS A 139 -0.24 -12.43 -5.15
N ARG A 140 0.91 -12.60 -5.83
CA ARG A 140 1.18 -11.97 -7.13
C ARG A 140 0.21 -12.47 -8.20
N TYR A 141 -0.04 -13.77 -8.27
CA TYR A 141 -1.02 -14.36 -9.19
C TYR A 141 -2.43 -13.79 -8.96
N ARG A 142 -2.91 -13.75 -7.71
CA ARG A 142 -4.24 -13.21 -7.39
C ARG A 142 -4.38 -11.74 -7.77
N PHE A 143 -3.34 -10.93 -7.53
CA PHE A 143 -3.33 -9.54 -7.98
C PHE A 143 -3.38 -9.43 -9.51
N ARG A 144 -2.54 -10.18 -10.24
CA ARG A 144 -2.54 -10.19 -11.71
C ARG A 144 -3.90 -10.59 -12.28
N ARG A 145 -4.50 -11.67 -11.76
CA ARG A 145 -5.83 -12.13 -12.17
C ARG A 145 -6.89 -11.05 -11.95
N TYR A 146 -6.83 -10.33 -10.83
CA TYR A 146 -7.74 -9.24 -10.55
C TYR A 146 -7.61 -8.07 -11.54
N ILE A 147 -6.38 -7.70 -11.91
CA ILE A 147 -6.15 -6.68 -12.94
C ILE A 147 -6.67 -7.13 -14.31
N VAL A 148 -6.46 -8.40 -14.69
CA VAL A 148 -6.98 -8.96 -15.94
C VAL A 148 -8.51 -8.90 -15.98
N GLU A 149 -9.17 -9.20 -14.86
CA GLU A 149 -10.63 -9.09 -14.74
C GLU A 149 -11.11 -7.64 -14.95
N LEU A 150 -10.45 -6.66 -14.32
CA LEU A 150 -10.73 -5.24 -14.56
C LEU A 150 -10.50 -4.82 -16.02
N GLN A 151 -9.45 -5.33 -16.67
CA GLN A 151 -9.18 -5.06 -18.08
C GLN A 151 -10.24 -5.66 -18.99
N THR A 152 -10.74 -6.86 -18.65
CA THR A 152 -11.80 -7.51 -19.41
C THR A 152 -13.11 -6.72 -19.30
N GLU A 153 -13.45 -6.21 -18.11
CA GLU A 153 -14.59 -5.29 -17.92
C GLU A 153 -14.45 -4.03 -18.77
N LEU A 154 -13.26 -3.40 -18.76
CA LEU A 154 -12.98 -2.23 -19.60
C LEU A 154 -13.18 -2.52 -21.08
N GLN A 155 -12.70 -3.67 -21.58
CA GLN A 155 -12.85 -4.05 -22.98
C GLN A 155 -14.31 -4.32 -23.33
N ARG A 156 -15.03 -5.06 -22.48
CA ARG A 156 -16.45 -5.39 -22.68
C ARG A 156 -17.34 -4.15 -22.76
N HIS A 157 -17.09 -3.17 -21.88
CA HIS A 157 -17.93 -1.97 -21.76
C HIS A 157 -17.31 -0.72 -22.40
N ARG A 158 -16.47 -0.89 -23.43
CA ARG A 158 -15.89 0.22 -24.23
C ARG A 158 -15.23 1.32 -23.37
N GLY A 159 -14.39 0.91 -22.44
CA GLY A 159 -13.61 1.81 -21.57
C GLY A 159 -14.34 2.26 -20.30
N LEU A 160 -15.40 1.56 -19.92
CA LEU A 160 -16.11 1.75 -18.65
C LEU A 160 -15.98 0.49 -17.78
N ILE A 161 -15.89 0.68 -16.47
CA ILE A 161 -16.09 -0.40 -15.49
C ILE A 161 -17.43 -0.12 -14.83
N GLN A 162 -18.46 -0.89 -15.17
CA GLN A 162 -19.80 -0.71 -14.60
C GLN A 162 -19.87 -1.26 -13.17
N ARG A 163 -19.32 -2.47 -12.97
CA ARG A 163 -19.27 -3.13 -11.68
C ARG A 163 -17.82 -3.41 -11.32
N TRP A 164 -17.42 -2.93 -10.15
CA TRP A 164 -16.08 -3.18 -9.68
C TRP A 164 -15.99 -4.58 -9.08
N PRO A 165 -15.15 -5.49 -9.62
CA PRO A 165 -15.05 -6.86 -9.13
C PRO A 165 -14.57 -6.92 -7.68
N ALA A 166 -15.00 -7.96 -6.98
CA ALA A 166 -14.66 -8.20 -5.58
C ALA A 166 -13.15 -8.35 -5.41
N ALA A 167 -12.56 -7.51 -4.56
CA ALA A 167 -11.12 -7.43 -4.45
C ALA A 167 -10.52 -8.55 -3.58
N PRO A 168 -9.34 -9.06 -3.94
CA PRO A 168 -8.57 -9.92 -3.06
C PRO A 168 -8.18 -9.18 -1.77
N ARG A 169 -8.05 -9.91 -0.65
CA ARG A 169 -7.57 -9.35 0.63
C ARG A 169 -6.24 -8.61 0.43
N ARG A 170 -6.11 -7.44 1.08
CA ARG A 170 -4.91 -6.57 1.07
C ARG A 170 -4.62 -5.87 -0.27
N VAL A 171 -5.56 -5.86 -1.23
CA VAL A 171 -5.47 -4.98 -2.41
C VAL A 171 -6.07 -3.62 -2.07
N ALA A 172 -5.31 -2.56 -2.29
CA ALA A 172 -5.77 -1.18 -2.08
C ALA A 172 -6.69 -0.74 -3.22
N VAL A 173 -7.95 -1.18 -3.18
CA VAL A 173 -8.96 -0.91 -4.21
C VAL A 173 -9.19 0.58 -4.44
N SER A 174 -9.18 1.38 -3.37
CA SER A 174 -9.36 2.82 -3.42
C SER A 174 -8.34 3.51 -4.33
N LEU A 175 -7.08 3.05 -4.33
CA LEU A 175 -6.03 3.58 -5.22
C LEU A 175 -6.33 3.27 -6.69
N LEU A 176 -6.76 2.05 -7.00
CA LEU A 176 -7.13 1.65 -8.36
C LEU A 176 -8.37 2.41 -8.85
N GLN A 177 -9.38 2.57 -8.00
CA GLN A 177 -10.56 3.38 -8.30
C GLN A 177 -10.20 4.85 -8.54
N GLY A 178 -9.32 5.42 -7.71
CA GLY A 178 -8.80 6.77 -7.90
C GLY A 178 -8.03 6.93 -9.21
N ALA A 179 -7.18 5.96 -9.55
CA ALA A 179 -6.47 5.93 -10.83
C ALA A 179 -7.44 5.84 -12.03
N TYR A 180 -8.44 4.96 -11.95
CA TYR A 180 -9.48 4.83 -12.98
C TYR A 180 -10.26 6.14 -13.18
N ARG A 181 -10.71 6.79 -12.09
CA ARG A 181 -11.43 8.09 -12.17
C ARG A 181 -10.57 9.17 -12.82
N ARG A 182 -9.29 9.27 -12.45
CA ARG A 182 -8.35 10.24 -13.05
C ARG A 182 -8.11 9.95 -14.53
N TRP A 183 -7.89 8.68 -14.89
CA TRP A 183 -7.73 8.27 -16.28
C TRP A 183 -8.98 8.56 -17.12
N ARG A 184 -10.18 8.28 -16.59
CA ARG A 184 -11.45 8.62 -17.23
C ARG A 184 -11.62 10.13 -17.42
N ALA A 185 -11.32 10.92 -16.39
CA ALA A 185 -11.37 12.37 -16.47
C ALA A 185 -10.39 12.88 -17.54
N TYR A 186 -9.17 12.35 -17.57
CA TYR A 186 -8.19 12.66 -18.61
C TYR A 186 -8.71 12.31 -20.00
N LEU A 187 -9.23 11.11 -20.22
CA LEU A 187 -9.77 10.71 -21.53
C LEU A 187 -10.94 11.60 -21.98
N THR A 188 -11.74 12.08 -21.05
CA THR A 188 -12.86 12.99 -21.32
C THR A 188 -12.35 14.39 -21.72
N LEU A 189 -11.27 14.85 -21.10
CA LEU A 189 -10.67 16.17 -21.35
C LEU A 189 -9.65 16.19 -22.49
N LYS A 190 -9.06 15.03 -22.84
CA LYS A 190 -8.02 14.88 -23.88
C LYS A 190 -8.42 15.47 -25.23
N PRO A 191 -9.68 15.33 -25.71
CA PRO A 191 -10.09 15.92 -26.99
C PRO A 191 -10.21 17.44 -26.99
N ILE A 192 -10.23 18.08 -25.81
CA ILE A 192 -10.51 19.52 -25.68
C ILE A 192 -9.18 20.30 -25.61
N PRO A 193 -8.88 21.17 -26.59
CA PRO A 193 -7.67 22.01 -26.59
C PRO A 193 -7.56 22.84 -25.31
N ARG A 194 -6.33 23.06 -24.83
CA ARG A 194 -6.07 23.79 -23.57
C ARG A 194 -6.61 25.21 -23.58
N ASP A 195 -6.63 25.87 -24.72
CA ASP A 195 -7.16 27.22 -24.89
C ASP A 195 -8.67 27.33 -24.60
N GLN A 196 -9.39 26.22 -24.76
CA GLN A 196 -10.84 26.15 -24.50
C GLN A 196 -11.17 25.82 -23.04
N TRP A 197 -10.17 25.52 -22.19
CA TRP A 197 -10.41 25.13 -20.80
C TRP A 197 -11.06 26.21 -19.94
N PRO A 198 -10.70 27.50 -20.05
CA PRO A 198 -11.40 28.57 -19.33
C PRO A 198 -12.89 28.57 -19.68
N GLN A 199 -13.22 28.44 -20.96
CA GLN A 199 -14.59 28.36 -21.43
C GLN A 199 -15.31 27.10 -20.92
N LEU A 200 -14.64 25.95 -20.92
CA LEU A 200 -15.18 24.69 -20.41
C LEU A 200 -15.59 24.82 -18.93
N LYS A 201 -14.76 25.47 -18.10
CA LYS A 201 -15.08 25.74 -16.69
C LYS A 201 -16.35 26.59 -16.53
N LEU A 202 -16.50 27.62 -17.36
CA LEU A 202 -17.71 28.46 -17.38
C LEU A 202 -18.94 27.65 -17.80
N LYS A 203 -18.82 26.82 -18.85
CA LYS A 203 -19.91 25.95 -19.30
C LYS A 203 -20.31 24.92 -18.25
N ILE A 204 -19.36 24.35 -17.50
CA ILE A 204 -19.63 23.43 -16.39
C ILE A 204 -20.39 24.16 -15.27
N SER A 205 -19.96 25.38 -14.94
CA SER A 205 -20.60 26.21 -13.89
C SER A 205 -22.03 26.63 -14.30
N ALA A 206 -22.25 26.95 -15.57
CA ALA A 206 -23.60 27.19 -16.07
C ALA A 206 -24.44 25.91 -16.12
N ALA A 207 -23.85 24.78 -16.50
CA ALA A 207 -24.54 23.50 -16.52
C ALA A 207 -24.98 23.08 -15.13
N SER A 208 -24.21 23.33 -14.06
CA SER A 208 -24.68 23.01 -12.70
C SER A 208 -25.92 23.80 -12.30
N ALA A 209 -26.08 25.04 -12.81
CA ALA A 209 -27.23 25.89 -12.52
C ALA A 209 -28.43 25.65 -13.46
N LEU A 210 -28.18 25.35 -14.74
CA LEU A 210 -29.21 25.39 -15.80
C LEU A 210 -29.55 24.02 -16.38
N LYS A 211 -28.68 23.02 -16.27
CA LYS A 211 -28.91 21.68 -16.84
C LYS A 211 -30.17 21.08 -16.19
N SER A 212 -31.08 20.60 -17.02
CA SER A 212 -32.41 20.08 -16.65
C SER A 212 -33.44 21.12 -16.16
N ARG A 213 -33.08 22.40 -16.02
CA ARG A 213 -34.02 23.49 -15.63
C ARG A 213 -34.42 24.38 -16.81
N ARG A 214 -33.55 24.47 -17.83
CA ARG A 214 -33.76 25.22 -19.08
C ARG A 214 -33.34 24.34 -20.26
N SER A 215 -34.15 24.33 -21.33
CA SER A 215 -33.92 23.48 -22.51
C SER A 215 -32.67 23.87 -23.29
N GLN A 216 -32.49 25.18 -23.53
CA GLN A 216 -31.37 25.76 -24.26
C GLN A 216 -30.76 26.90 -23.46
N TRP A 217 -29.43 26.99 -23.44
CA TRP A 217 -28.70 28.07 -22.77
C TRP A 217 -27.39 28.41 -23.51
N GLY A 218 -27.33 28.13 -24.81
CA GLY A 218 -26.17 28.45 -25.63
C GLY A 218 -24.94 27.56 -25.37
N ALA A 219 -25.13 26.32 -24.88
CA ALA A 219 -24.02 25.42 -24.56
C ALA A 219 -23.22 24.95 -25.79
N SER A 220 -23.86 24.87 -26.97
CA SER A 220 -23.26 24.38 -28.21
C SER A 220 -22.35 25.40 -28.91
N ARG A 221 -22.57 26.71 -28.70
CA ARG A 221 -21.79 27.78 -29.34
C ARG A 221 -20.50 28.10 -28.59
N ILE A 222 -19.66 28.90 -29.24
CA ILE A 222 -18.49 29.52 -28.60
C ILE A 222 -18.97 30.73 -27.78
N TRP A 223 -18.42 30.88 -26.57
CA TRP A 223 -18.71 31.94 -25.62
C TRP A 223 -17.61 32.97 -25.75
N LYS A 224 -17.95 34.16 -26.26
CA LYS A 224 -17.00 35.20 -26.64
C LYS A 224 -16.67 36.16 -25.48
N GLY A 225 -17.52 36.20 -24.45
CA GLY A 225 -17.41 37.07 -23.28
C GLY A 225 -17.79 38.51 -23.60
N ASP A 226 -16.86 39.25 -24.20
CA ASP A 226 -17.00 40.68 -24.47
C ASP A 226 -17.63 40.95 -25.84
N TYR A 227 -18.97 40.79 -25.95
CA TYR A 227 -19.67 40.95 -27.23
C TYR A 227 -19.63 42.38 -27.75
N LEU A 228 -19.64 43.39 -26.87
CA LEU A 228 -19.60 44.80 -27.27
C LEU A 228 -18.31 45.20 -28.00
N ALA A 229 -17.21 44.46 -27.79
CA ALA A 229 -15.95 44.65 -28.52
C ALA A 229 -15.96 44.06 -29.94
N ILE A 230 -16.97 43.27 -30.30
CA ILE A 230 -17.00 42.52 -31.56
C ILE A 230 -17.72 43.33 -32.63
N ASN A 231 -17.03 43.62 -33.75
CA ASN A 231 -17.57 44.41 -34.85
C ASN A 231 -18.84 43.80 -35.48
N SER A 232 -18.94 42.46 -35.55
CA SER A 232 -20.12 41.78 -36.11
C SER A 232 -21.35 41.82 -35.19
N TYR A 233 -21.18 42.20 -33.92
CA TYR A 233 -22.26 42.34 -32.94
C TYR A 233 -22.60 43.80 -32.66
N ASN A 234 -21.59 44.67 -32.62
CA ASN A 234 -21.72 46.07 -32.26
C ASN A 234 -21.04 46.95 -33.32
N ASP A 235 -21.83 47.65 -34.13
CA ASP A 235 -21.33 48.58 -35.15
C ASP A 235 -20.47 49.71 -34.54
N LYS A 236 -20.64 50.00 -33.25
CA LYS A 236 -19.88 51.01 -32.49
C LYS A 236 -18.80 50.38 -31.60
N SER A 237 -18.25 49.24 -31.99
CA SER A 237 -17.20 48.51 -31.24
C SER A 237 -15.96 49.37 -30.99
N ALA A 238 -15.52 50.17 -31.96
CA ALA A 238 -14.37 51.07 -31.81
C ALA A 238 -14.62 52.14 -30.73
N THR A 239 -15.83 52.69 -30.67
CA THR A 239 -16.25 53.63 -29.62
C THR A 239 -16.28 52.94 -28.26
N TYR A 240 -16.79 51.72 -28.18
CA TYR A 240 -16.79 50.92 -26.95
C TYR A 240 -15.37 50.64 -26.44
N GLN A 241 -14.46 50.19 -27.31
CA GLN A 241 -13.06 49.92 -26.94
C GLN A 241 -12.34 51.18 -26.44
N SER A 242 -12.63 52.33 -27.05
CA SER A 242 -12.12 53.63 -26.59
C SER A 242 -12.66 53.99 -25.21
N ALA A 243 -13.98 53.85 -24.99
CA ALA A 243 -14.61 54.09 -23.69
C ALA A 243 -14.10 53.13 -22.61
N MET A 244 -13.91 51.85 -22.94
CA MET A 244 -13.36 50.83 -22.04
C MET A 244 -11.91 51.18 -21.64
N SER A 245 -11.09 51.63 -22.59
CA SER A 245 -9.72 52.09 -22.33
C SER A 245 -9.67 53.30 -21.38
N SER A 246 -10.64 54.21 -21.51
CA SER A 246 -10.79 55.34 -20.56
C SER A 246 -11.26 54.86 -19.18
N LEU A 247 -12.15 53.87 -19.10
CA LEU A 247 -12.63 53.31 -17.83
C LEU A 247 -11.54 52.53 -17.09
N HIS A 248 -10.71 51.77 -17.80
CA HIS A 248 -9.54 51.10 -17.24
C HIS A 248 -8.59 52.09 -16.57
N ARG A 249 -8.34 53.24 -17.19
CA ARG A 249 -7.45 54.29 -16.65
C ARG A 249 -8.08 55.07 -15.50
N SER A 250 -9.35 55.47 -15.63
CA SER A 250 -9.98 56.41 -14.69
C SER A 250 -10.58 55.76 -13.45
N GLN A 251 -11.14 54.55 -13.58
CA GLN A 251 -11.91 53.89 -12.53
C GLN A 251 -11.31 52.54 -12.13
N ASN A 252 -10.12 52.19 -12.64
CA ASN A 252 -9.44 50.92 -12.41
C ASN A 252 -10.36 49.70 -12.64
N VAL A 253 -11.18 49.78 -13.69
CA VAL A 253 -12.14 48.72 -14.04
C VAL A 253 -11.35 47.50 -14.49
N GLY A 254 -11.67 46.30 -13.98
CA GLY A 254 -11.04 45.06 -14.42
C GLY A 254 -11.43 44.66 -15.86
N LYS A 255 -10.81 43.61 -16.39
CA LYS A 255 -11.13 43.07 -17.73
C LYS A 255 -12.63 42.72 -17.84
N ALA A 256 -13.22 42.99 -19.01
CA ALA A 256 -14.57 42.56 -19.33
C ALA A 256 -14.64 41.02 -19.37
N LEU A 257 -15.45 40.43 -18.50
CA LEU A 257 -15.72 38.98 -18.50
C LEU A 257 -16.95 38.64 -19.34
N PHE A 258 -17.96 39.51 -19.30
CA PHE A 258 -19.14 39.41 -20.14
C PHE A 258 -19.64 40.82 -20.48
N SER A 259 -19.99 41.07 -21.74
CA SER A 259 -20.63 42.32 -22.13
C SER A 259 -21.65 42.07 -23.23
N CYS A 260 -22.81 42.75 -23.20
CA CYS A 260 -23.80 42.65 -24.26
C CYS A 260 -24.74 43.86 -24.27
N ARG A 261 -25.50 44.03 -25.35
CA ARG A 261 -26.65 44.93 -25.38
C ARG A 261 -27.81 44.29 -24.59
N ILE A 262 -28.55 45.12 -23.88
CA ILE A 262 -29.67 44.70 -23.05
C ILE A 262 -30.88 45.61 -23.25
N HIS A 263 -32.04 44.99 -23.16
CA HIS A 263 -33.34 45.62 -23.03
C HIS A 263 -33.67 45.73 -21.55
N LYS A 264 -33.40 46.88 -20.95
CA LYS A 264 -33.63 47.12 -19.52
C LYS A 264 -35.08 47.53 -19.28
N PHE A 265 -35.76 46.87 -18.35
CA PHE A 265 -37.11 47.22 -17.96
C PHE A 265 -37.09 48.04 -16.66
N ASN A 266 -37.95 49.06 -16.56
CA ASN A 266 -38.16 49.78 -15.31
C ASN A 266 -39.38 49.24 -14.55
N ARG A 267 -39.62 49.72 -13.33
CA ARG A 267 -40.77 49.35 -12.50
C ARG A 267 -42.14 49.67 -13.12
N TYR A 268 -42.16 50.51 -14.16
CA TYR A 268 -43.35 50.91 -14.92
C TYR A 268 -43.41 50.21 -16.28
N ASN A 269 -42.68 49.10 -16.45
CA ASN A 269 -42.57 48.32 -17.68
C ASN A 269 -42.12 49.11 -18.93
N LYS A 270 -41.45 50.26 -18.75
CA LYS A 270 -40.84 51.00 -19.87
C LYS A 270 -39.49 50.37 -20.21
N LEU A 271 -39.31 50.10 -21.50
CA LEU A 271 -38.10 49.60 -22.11
C LEU A 271 -37.07 50.74 -22.27
N ALA A 272 -35.81 50.45 -21.96
CA ALA A 272 -34.67 51.30 -22.31
C ALA A 272 -33.52 50.42 -22.83
N GLU A 273 -32.99 50.76 -24.00
CA GLU A 273 -31.80 50.10 -24.55
C GLU A 273 -30.56 50.53 -23.77
N ARG A 274 -29.83 49.58 -23.22
CA ARG A 274 -28.63 49.81 -22.42
C ARG A 274 -27.60 48.74 -22.75
N CYS A 275 -26.40 48.89 -22.21
CA CYS A 275 -25.36 47.86 -22.30
C CYS A 275 -25.04 47.33 -20.91
N LEU A 276 -24.86 46.01 -20.82
CA LEU A 276 -24.39 45.33 -19.62
C LEU A 276 -22.90 45.06 -19.78
N LEU A 277 -22.13 45.36 -18.74
CA LEU A 277 -20.73 44.97 -18.62
C LEU A 277 -20.52 44.32 -17.26
N VAL A 278 -20.02 43.10 -17.26
CA VAL A 278 -19.66 42.33 -16.07
C VAL A 278 -18.14 42.20 -16.03
N THR A 279 -17.54 42.65 -14.94
CA THR A 279 -16.10 42.53 -14.68
C THR A 279 -15.86 41.61 -13.49
N GLU A 280 -14.61 41.51 -13.05
CA GLU A 280 -14.24 40.68 -11.90
C GLU A 280 -14.84 41.18 -10.58
N SER A 281 -15.11 42.48 -10.45
CA SER A 281 -15.51 43.13 -9.19
C SER A 281 -16.93 43.69 -9.21
N ALA A 282 -17.50 43.95 -10.39
CA ALA A 282 -18.77 44.68 -10.47
C ALA A 282 -19.53 44.46 -11.78
N ILE A 283 -20.83 44.76 -11.71
CA ILE A 283 -21.74 44.84 -12.84
C ILE A 283 -22.02 46.32 -13.14
N TYR A 284 -21.75 46.71 -14.38
CA TYR A 284 -21.93 48.05 -14.90
C TYR A 284 -23.12 48.09 -15.85
N LYS A 285 -23.93 49.13 -15.70
CA LYS A 285 -24.96 49.50 -16.65
C LYS A 285 -24.47 50.72 -17.44
N LEU A 286 -24.19 50.49 -18.71
CA LEU A 286 -23.64 51.49 -19.61
C LEU A 286 -24.73 52.10 -20.49
N ASP A 287 -24.49 53.32 -20.94
CA ASP A 287 -25.26 53.95 -22.00
C ASP A 287 -25.11 53.21 -23.34
N ALA A 288 -26.18 53.17 -24.13
CA ALA A 288 -26.20 52.38 -25.37
C ALA A 288 -25.36 52.99 -26.51
N ALA A 289 -25.13 54.31 -26.51
CA ALA A 289 -24.40 55.00 -27.57
C ALA A 289 -22.98 55.38 -27.15
N SER A 290 -22.83 55.92 -25.95
CA SER A 290 -21.54 56.42 -25.44
C SER A 290 -20.75 55.39 -24.62
N PHE A 291 -21.37 54.28 -24.22
CA PHE A 291 -20.79 53.24 -23.37
C PHE A 291 -20.26 53.74 -22.02
N LYS A 292 -20.66 54.95 -21.59
CA LYS A 292 -20.31 55.49 -20.28
C LYS A 292 -21.20 54.87 -19.18
N PRO A 293 -20.66 54.59 -17.98
CA PRO A 293 -21.46 54.12 -16.85
C PRO A 293 -22.53 55.13 -16.46
N LEU A 294 -23.79 54.69 -16.38
CA LEU A 294 -24.93 55.56 -16.08
C LEU A 294 -25.17 55.77 -14.59
N LYS A 295 -24.74 54.83 -13.76
CA LYS A 295 -24.87 54.84 -12.29
C LYS A 295 -23.62 54.23 -11.69
N LYS A 296 -23.50 54.35 -10.35
CA LYS A 296 -22.49 53.59 -9.60
C LYS A 296 -22.59 52.11 -9.98
N PRO A 297 -21.46 51.43 -10.22
CA PRO A 297 -21.45 50.00 -10.47
C PRO A 297 -22.10 49.24 -9.32
N THR A 298 -22.76 48.14 -9.62
CA THR A 298 -23.24 47.20 -8.60
C THR A 298 -22.08 46.28 -8.26
N PRO A 299 -21.48 46.36 -7.05
CA PRO A 299 -20.44 45.44 -6.64
C PRO A 299 -20.98 44.02 -6.74
N ILE A 300 -20.16 43.11 -7.23
CA ILE A 300 -20.64 41.77 -7.51
C ILE A 300 -20.99 41.03 -6.20
N THR A 301 -20.41 41.44 -5.06
CA THR A 301 -20.71 40.97 -3.70
C THR A 301 -22.12 41.32 -3.23
N GLU A 302 -22.77 42.30 -3.85
CA GLU A 302 -24.14 42.70 -3.53
C GLU A 302 -25.20 41.91 -4.32
N VAL A 303 -24.78 41.07 -5.26
CA VAL A 303 -25.69 40.22 -6.03
C VAL A 303 -26.18 39.08 -5.15
N GLY A 304 -27.48 39.06 -4.85
CA GLY A 304 -28.09 38.03 -4.01
C GLY A 304 -28.52 36.79 -4.78
N ALA A 305 -29.14 36.98 -5.95
CA ALA A 305 -29.61 35.87 -6.78
C ALA A 305 -29.72 36.27 -8.26
N VAL A 306 -29.56 35.29 -9.15
CA VAL A 306 -29.83 35.44 -10.57
C VAL A 306 -31.01 34.53 -10.92
N ARG A 307 -32.10 35.12 -11.40
CA ARG A 307 -33.29 34.39 -11.85
C ARG A 307 -33.39 34.49 -13.35
N VAL A 308 -33.65 33.35 -13.98
CA VAL A 308 -33.75 33.21 -15.43
C VAL A 308 -35.02 32.47 -15.77
N MET A 309 -35.58 32.75 -16.95
CA MET A 309 -36.77 32.03 -17.42
C MET A 309 -36.43 30.58 -17.78
N SER A 310 -37.40 29.66 -17.68
CA SER A 310 -37.22 28.25 -18.08
C SER A 310 -37.36 28.05 -19.61
N GLY A 311 -38.10 28.92 -20.29
CA GLY A 311 -38.27 28.90 -21.76
C GLY A 311 -37.12 29.56 -22.53
N GLU A 312 -37.32 29.83 -23.82
CA GLU A 312 -36.27 30.40 -24.71
C GLU A 312 -36.03 31.90 -24.51
N ALA A 313 -36.92 32.57 -23.77
CA ALA A 313 -36.79 33.99 -23.46
C ALA A 313 -35.47 34.28 -22.73
N GLN A 314 -34.76 35.31 -23.17
CA GLN A 314 -33.46 35.73 -22.60
C GLN A 314 -33.63 36.77 -21.49
N LEU A 315 -34.72 36.65 -20.74
CA LEU A 315 -35.01 37.51 -19.60
C LEU A 315 -34.24 37.03 -18.37
N VAL A 316 -33.49 37.94 -17.78
CA VAL A 316 -32.67 37.73 -16.59
C VAL A 316 -33.01 38.80 -15.55
N VAL A 317 -33.18 38.36 -14.31
CA VAL A 317 -33.36 39.23 -13.16
C VAL A 317 -32.19 39.01 -12.20
N ILE A 318 -31.39 40.05 -12.00
CA ILE A 318 -30.33 40.05 -10.99
C ILE A 318 -30.87 40.77 -9.76
N SER A 319 -31.05 40.03 -8.67
CA SER A 319 -31.52 40.59 -7.41
C SER A 319 -30.36 41.19 -6.63
N VAL A 320 -30.56 42.42 -6.16
CA VAL A 320 -29.56 43.20 -5.41
C VAL A 320 -30.19 43.62 -4.07
N PRO A 321 -30.13 42.75 -3.05
CA PRO A 321 -30.85 42.97 -1.78
C PRO A 321 -30.45 44.26 -1.07
N SER A 322 -29.16 44.62 -1.11
CA SER A 322 -28.60 45.86 -0.53
C SER A 322 -29.27 47.12 -1.08
N ALA A 323 -29.57 47.13 -2.39
CA ALA A 323 -30.11 48.28 -3.09
C ALA A 323 -31.65 48.30 -3.13
N ARG A 324 -32.33 47.24 -2.66
CA ARG A 324 -33.79 47.01 -2.81
C ARG A 324 -34.30 47.26 -4.24
N ASN A 325 -33.45 47.00 -5.24
CA ASN A 325 -33.74 47.33 -6.63
C ASN A 325 -33.12 46.28 -7.55
N ASP A 326 -33.96 45.38 -8.04
CA ASP A 326 -33.54 44.30 -8.92
C ASP A 326 -33.32 44.81 -10.35
N LEU A 327 -32.28 44.28 -11.00
CA LEU A 327 -32.00 44.58 -12.39
C LEU A 327 -32.74 43.57 -13.28
N VAL A 328 -33.84 44.02 -13.88
CA VAL A 328 -34.62 43.25 -14.86
C VAL A 328 -34.18 43.62 -16.27
N MET A 329 -33.70 42.63 -17.02
CA MET A 329 -33.15 42.85 -18.36
C MET A 329 -33.34 41.67 -19.30
N GLY A 330 -33.67 41.95 -20.57
CA GLY A 330 -33.58 40.99 -21.67
C GLY A 330 -32.23 41.10 -22.36
N LEU A 331 -31.51 39.99 -22.53
CA LEU A 331 -30.24 39.98 -23.27
C LEU A 331 -30.51 40.03 -24.78
N VAL A 332 -29.79 40.90 -25.48
CA VAL A 332 -29.87 41.01 -26.95
C VAL A 332 -28.82 40.10 -27.56
N SER A 333 -29.28 39.06 -28.24
CA SER A 333 -28.37 38.06 -28.80
C SER A 333 -27.57 38.54 -29.98
N ALA A 334 -26.39 37.96 -30.16
CA ALA A 334 -25.67 38.04 -31.42
C ALA A 334 -26.31 37.15 -32.49
N ARG A 335 -26.02 37.43 -33.76
CA ARG A 335 -26.31 36.48 -34.83
C ARG A 335 -25.64 35.13 -34.49
N PRO A 336 -26.36 34.00 -34.59
CA PRO A 336 -25.84 32.71 -34.18
C PRO A 336 -24.65 32.30 -35.06
N ASP A 337 -23.59 31.82 -34.41
CA ASP A 337 -22.31 31.45 -35.02
C ASP A 337 -21.83 30.15 -34.32
N PRO A 338 -21.95 28.97 -34.97
CA PRO A 338 -22.37 28.72 -36.35
C PRO A 338 -23.87 28.92 -36.62
N PRO A 339 -24.29 29.14 -37.90
CA PRO A 339 -25.70 29.28 -38.26
C PRO A 339 -26.48 28.01 -37.89
N GLY A 340 -27.50 28.17 -37.03
CA GLY A 340 -28.28 27.06 -36.45
C GLY A 340 -28.02 26.81 -34.94
N ALA A 341 -26.99 27.42 -34.36
CA ALA A 341 -26.81 27.40 -32.91
C ALA A 341 -27.83 28.31 -32.20
N SER A 342 -28.20 27.95 -30.96
CA SER A 342 -29.06 28.81 -30.15
C SER A 342 -28.36 30.16 -29.87
N PRO A 343 -29.01 31.30 -30.15
CA PRO A 343 -28.43 32.63 -29.93
C PRO A 343 -28.39 33.03 -28.43
N ASP A 344 -28.70 32.09 -27.53
CA ASP A 344 -28.88 32.33 -26.11
C ASP A 344 -27.59 32.76 -25.40
N LEU A 345 -27.65 33.94 -24.76
CA LEU A 345 -26.57 34.53 -23.96
C LEU A 345 -26.69 34.23 -22.45
N VAL A 346 -27.84 33.72 -22.00
CA VAL A 346 -28.15 33.51 -20.57
C VAL A 346 -27.16 32.54 -19.94
N GLY A 347 -26.84 31.43 -20.62
CA GLY A 347 -25.93 30.44 -20.06
C GLY A 347 -24.52 30.97 -19.83
N GLU A 348 -24.06 31.89 -20.67
CA GLU A 348 -22.75 32.50 -20.52
C GLU A 348 -22.72 33.53 -19.39
N LEU A 349 -23.74 34.38 -19.29
CA LEU A 349 -23.90 35.30 -18.16
C LEU A 349 -23.95 34.53 -16.84
N VAL A 350 -24.78 33.49 -16.75
CA VAL A 350 -24.90 32.63 -15.56
C VAL A 350 -23.59 31.91 -15.30
N GLY A 351 -22.90 31.41 -16.33
CA GLY A 351 -21.60 30.75 -16.18
C GLY A 351 -20.53 31.68 -15.60
N VAL A 352 -20.48 32.94 -16.06
CA VAL A 352 -19.55 33.95 -15.53
C VAL A 352 -19.86 34.30 -14.08
N LEU A 353 -21.15 34.52 -13.75
CA LEU A 353 -21.56 34.85 -12.38
C LEU A 353 -21.38 33.66 -11.43
N ALA A 354 -21.83 32.46 -11.80
CA ALA A 354 -21.76 31.26 -10.97
C ALA A 354 -20.32 30.76 -10.76
N HIS A 355 -19.46 30.84 -11.79
CA HIS A 355 -18.06 30.41 -11.67
C HIS A 355 -17.29 31.22 -10.63
N ARG A 356 -17.63 32.50 -10.45
CA ARG A 356 -16.99 33.38 -9.47
C ARG A 356 -17.64 33.30 -8.09
N TYR A 357 -18.92 32.94 -8.01
CA TYR A 357 -19.69 33.04 -6.77
C TYR A 357 -20.02 31.71 -6.08
N HIS A 358 -19.77 30.56 -6.71
CA HIS A 358 -20.31 29.27 -6.23
C HIS A 358 -21.83 29.34 -5.95
N LEU A 359 -22.55 30.17 -6.73
CA LEU A 359 -24.02 30.30 -6.69
C LEU A 359 -24.73 29.01 -7.13
#